data_AF-A0A2E7V6U0-F1
#
_entry.id   AF-A0A2E7V6U0-F1
#
_cell.length_a   1.000
_cell.length_b   1.000
_cell.length_c   1.000
_cell.angle_alpha   90.00
_cell.angle_beta   90.00
_cell.angle_gamma   90.00
#
_symmetry.space_group_name_H-M   'P 1'
#
loop_
_entity.id
_entity.type
_entity.pdbx_description
1 polymer ?
#
loop_
_entity_poly.entity_id
_entity_poly.type
_entity_poly.pdbx_seq_one_letter_code
_entity_poly.pdbx_strand_id
1 'polypeptide(L)'
;MSRERKGDAPRLIDRILDFPYRKLFGIRGQITIGTILVLALVIKFFSGISTVSLDFKTCKLSLWDAPYLLFHKERILKNTASSLREKFLENQRIVRHINDGINPYESSTDGNIKRARKINRKKFFWKTAVERTRKENLSIIRCLGKLKNYKF
;
A
#
# COMPACT_ATOMS: atom_id res chain seq x y z
N MET A 1 -2.44 -36.99 -58.66
CA MET A 1 -2.43 -37.11 -57.19
C MET A 1 -1.26 -36.28 -56.66
N SER A 2 -1.56 -35.35 -55.75
CA SER A 2 -0.67 -34.50 -54.91
C SER A 2 0.57 -33.84 -55.56
N ARG A 3 0.38 -32.57 -55.97
CA ARG A 3 1.42 -31.55 -56.14
C ARG A 3 2.29 -31.45 -54.88
N GLU A 4 3.59 -31.71 -55.01
CA GLU A 4 4.58 -31.22 -54.06
C GLU A 4 4.57 -29.69 -54.08
N ARG A 5 4.05 -29.07 -53.02
CA ARG A 5 4.26 -27.64 -52.78
C ARG A 5 5.73 -27.47 -52.44
N LYS A 6 6.52 -27.09 -53.45
CA LYS A 6 7.86 -26.52 -53.27
C LYS A 6 7.79 -25.52 -52.12
N GLY A 7 8.57 -25.77 -51.07
CA GLY A 7 8.65 -24.90 -49.91
C GLY A 7 9.01 -23.49 -50.40
N ASP A 8 8.06 -22.57 -50.21
CA ASP A 8 8.29 -21.15 -50.43
C ASP A 8 9.48 -20.75 -49.55
N ALA A 9 10.57 -20.33 -50.21
CA ALA A 9 11.71 -19.76 -49.52
C ALA A 9 11.19 -18.59 -48.68
N PRO A 10 11.48 -18.54 -47.36
CA PRO A 10 10.96 -17.48 -46.50
C PRO A 10 11.41 -16.14 -47.07
N ARG A 11 10.45 -15.25 -47.31
CA ARG A 11 10.70 -13.95 -47.94
C ARG A 11 11.71 -13.18 -47.09
N LEU A 12 12.59 -12.40 -47.71
CA LEU A 12 13.59 -11.56 -47.02
C LEU A 12 12.96 -10.73 -45.88
N ILE A 13 11.70 -10.35 -46.06
CA ILE A 13 10.88 -9.59 -45.11
C ILE A 13 10.61 -10.38 -43.82
N ASP A 14 10.34 -11.69 -43.89
CA ASP A 14 10.14 -12.53 -42.71
C ASP A 14 11.43 -12.64 -41.88
N ARG A 15 12.59 -12.71 -42.56
CA ARG A 15 13.90 -12.66 -41.88
C ARG A 15 14.19 -11.31 -41.21
N ILE A 16 13.74 -10.20 -41.81
CA ILE A 16 13.92 -8.86 -41.25
C ILE A 16 12.97 -8.63 -40.07
N LEU A 17 11.75 -9.15 -40.12
CA LEU A 17 10.79 -9.12 -39.01
C LEU A 17 11.19 -10.07 -37.86
N ASP A 18 11.78 -11.22 -38.16
CA ASP A 18 12.28 -12.17 -37.15
C ASP A 18 13.59 -11.72 -36.48
N PHE A 19 14.37 -10.84 -37.10
CA PHE A 19 15.66 -10.40 -36.57
C PHE A 19 15.56 -9.65 -35.22
N PRO A 20 14.68 -8.65 -35.05
CA PRO A 20 14.46 -8.01 -33.75
C PRO A 20 13.79 -8.97 -32.76
N TYR A 21 12.87 -9.83 -33.22
CA TYR A 21 12.19 -10.79 -32.36
C TYR A 21 13.12 -11.89 -31.83
N ARG A 22 14.03 -12.45 -32.63
CA ARG A 22 15.06 -13.40 -32.15
C ARG A 22 16.08 -12.77 -31.21
N LYS A 23 16.33 -11.46 -31.32
CA LYS A 23 17.26 -10.76 -30.42
C LYS A 23 16.60 -10.40 -29.08
N LEU A 24 15.29 -10.11 -29.09
CA LEU A 24 14.49 -9.85 -27.89
C LEU A 24 14.01 -11.13 -27.19
N PHE A 25 13.66 -12.18 -27.94
CA PHE A 25 13.09 -13.44 -27.42
C PHE A 25 14.03 -14.67 -27.57
N GLY A 26 15.24 -14.50 -28.09
CA GLY A 26 16.28 -15.53 -28.01
C GLY A 26 16.77 -15.72 -26.57
N ILE A 27 17.48 -16.81 -26.29
CA ILE A 27 17.94 -17.19 -24.93
C ILE A 27 18.59 -16.01 -24.20
N ARG A 28 19.46 -15.25 -24.88
CA ARG A 28 20.12 -14.07 -24.29
C ARG A 28 19.12 -12.95 -23.95
N GLY A 29 18.17 -12.65 -24.84
CA GLY A 29 17.13 -11.62 -24.60
C GLY A 29 16.16 -12.01 -23.48
N GLN A 30 15.78 -13.29 -23.39
CA GLN A 30 14.99 -13.82 -22.28
C GLN A 30 15.73 -13.71 -20.94
N ILE A 31 17.05 -13.97 -20.92
CA ILE A 31 17.89 -13.77 -19.72
C ILE A 31 17.94 -12.29 -19.34
N THR A 32 18.06 -11.36 -20.30
CA THR A 32 18.09 -9.92 -19.99
C THR A 32 16.74 -9.42 -19.46
N ILE A 33 15.63 -9.85 -20.08
CA ILE A 33 14.27 -9.50 -19.62
C ILE A 33 14.02 -10.08 -18.22
N GLY A 34 14.42 -11.34 -18.02
CA GLY A 34 14.32 -12.01 -16.72
C GLY A 34 15.12 -11.29 -15.64
N THR A 35 16.36 -10.91 -15.92
CA THR A 35 17.19 -10.16 -14.97
C THR A 35 16.63 -8.78 -14.66
N ILE A 36 16.11 -8.04 -15.66
CA ILE A 36 15.45 -6.75 -15.44
C ILE A 36 14.20 -6.90 -14.56
N LEU A 37 13.37 -7.91 -14.81
CA LEU A 37 12.17 -8.19 -14.00
C LEU A 37 12.55 -8.51 -12.55
N VAL A 38 13.55 -9.36 -12.34
CA VAL A 38 14.05 -9.68 -11.01
C VAL A 38 14.58 -8.42 -10.32
N LEU A 39 15.36 -7.60 -11.01
CA LEU A 39 15.91 -6.36 -10.46
C LEU A 39 14.79 -5.38 -10.08
N ALA A 40 13.77 -5.24 -10.92
CA ALA A 40 12.60 -4.41 -10.64
C ALA A 40 11.80 -4.91 -9.42
N LEU A 41 11.63 -6.24 -9.28
CA LEU A 41 10.98 -6.84 -8.13
C LEU A 41 11.78 -6.60 -6.84
N VAL A 42 13.11 -6.70 -6.90
CA VAL A 42 14.00 -6.41 -5.76
C VAL A 42 13.89 -4.94 -5.36
N ILE A 43 13.96 -4.02 -6.31
CA ILE A 43 13.80 -2.57 -6.02
C ILE A 43 12.43 -2.29 -5.41
N LYS A 44 11.37 -2.88 -5.98
CA LYS A 44 10.00 -2.73 -5.46
C LYS A 44 9.84 -3.31 -4.06
N PHE A 45 10.53 -4.42 -3.76
CA PHE A 45 10.58 -4.97 -2.42
C PHE A 45 11.24 -3.95 -1.46
N PHE A 46 12.47 -3.52 -1.74
CA PHE A 46 13.18 -2.58 -0.87
C PHE A 46 12.54 -1.19 -0.75
N SER A 47 11.78 -0.72 -1.74
CA SER A 47 11.05 0.55 -1.65
C SER A 47 9.71 0.39 -0.91
N GLY A 48 9.02 -0.73 -1.13
CA GLY A 48 7.73 -1.06 -0.50
C GLY A 48 7.80 -1.23 1.02
N ILE A 49 8.98 -1.49 1.59
CA ILE A 49 9.12 -1.59 3.05
C ILE A 49 8.64 -0.34 3.80
N SER A 50 8.72 0.84 3.18
CA SER A 50 8.30 2.11 3.78
C SER A 50 6.80 2.13 4.13
N THR A 51 5.99 1.31 3.46
CA THR A 51 4.54 1.23 3.67
C THR A 51 4.12 0.07 4.56
N VAL A 52 5.04 -0.86 4.87
CA VAL A 52 4.76 -2.02 5.72
C VAL A 52 4.71 -1.62 7.19
N SER A 53 3.59 -1.92 7.84
CA SER A 53 3.34 -1.65 9.26
C SER A 53 2.41 -2.70 9.87
N LEU A 54 2.43 -2.84 11.20
CA LEU A 54 1.48 -3.69 11.91
C LEU A 54 0.08 -3.08 11.88
N ASP A 55 -0.94 -3.92 11.80
CA ASP A 55 -2.32 -3.48 11.93
C ASP A 55 -2.57 -2.91 13.34
N PHE A 56 -3.12 -1.70 13.42
CA PHE A 56 -3.44 -1.00 14.66
C PHE A 56 -4.50 -1.69 15.53
N LYS A 57 -5.33 -2.57 14.95
CA LYS A 57 -6.36 -3.33 15.69
C LYS A 57 -5.79 -4.59 16.30
N THR A 58 -5.12 -5.40 15.48
CA THR A 58 -4.62 -6.72 15.89
C THR A 58 -3.20 -6.68 16.43
N CYS A 59 -2.46 -5.60 16.16
CA CYS A 59 -1.03 -5.46 16.40
C CYS A 59 -0.25 -6.64 15.80
N LYS A 60 -0.65 -7.12 14.62
CA LYS A 60 -0.03 -8.21 13.88
C LYS A 60 0.36 -7.74 12.49
N LEU A 61 1.39 -8.37 11.94
CA LEU A 61 1.79 -8.15 10.57
C LEU A 61 0.84 -8.90 9.63
N SER A 62 0.51 -8.30 8.49
CA SER A 62 -0.21 -8.99 7.43
C SER A 62 0.58 -10.19 6.90
N LEU A 63 -0.10 -11.27 6.53
CA LEU A 63 0.54 -12.44 5.91
C LEU A 63 1.29 -12.07 4.62
N TRP A 64 0.77 -11.09 3.87
CA TRP A 64 1.40 -10.58 2.65
C TRP A 64 2.71 -9.86 2.90
N ASP A 65 2.88 -9.33 4.11
CA ASP A 65 4.08 -8.60 4.51
C ASP A 65 5.09 -9.50 5.24
N ALA A 66 4.76 -10.77 5.48
CA ALA A 66 5.64 -11.74 6.12
C ALA A 66 7.05 -11.84 5.47
N PRO A 67 7.21 -11.74 4.13
CA PRO A 67 8.55 -11.76 3.52
C PRO A 67 9.47 -10.62 4.00
N TYR A 68 8.90 -9.47 4.40
CA TYR A 68 9.66 -8.33 4.92
C TYR A 68 10.25 -8.57 6.31
N LEU A 69 9.75 -9.56 7.05
CA LEU A 69 10.28 -9.94 8.37
C LEU A 69 11.73 -10.41 8.31
N LEU A 70 12.17 -10.98 7.20
CA LEU A 70 13.52 -11.55 7.12
C LEU A 70 14.60 -10.46 7.11
N PHE A 71 14.31 -9.30 6.52
CA PHE A 71 15.32 -8.27 6.23
C PHE A 71 15.05 -6.91 6.88
N HIS A 72 13.84 -6.66 7.39
CA HIS A 72 13.42 -5.30 7.74
C HIS A 72 12.64 -5.13 9.05
N LYS A 73 12.80 -6.06 10.01
CA LYS A 73 12.09 -6.05 11.31
C LYS A 73 12.07 -4.67 12.00
N GLU A 74 13.24 -4.04 12.12
CA GLU A 74 13.37 -2.73 12.78
C GLU A 74 12.63 -1.63 12.01
N ARG A 75 12.69 -1.67 10.67
CA ARG A 75 12.02 -0.69 9.82
C ARG A 75 10.50 -0.85 9.92
N ILE A 76 9.99 -2.08 9.98
CA ILE A 76 8.56 -2.35 10.22
C ILE A 76 8.12 -1.77 11.56
N LEU A 77 8.87 -1.99 12.64
CA LEU A 77 8.54 -1.43 13.96
C LEU A 77 8.58 0.10 13.96
N LYS A 78 9.57 0.72 13.30
CA LYS A 78 9.68 2.18 13.17
C LYS A 78 8.52 2.77 12.37
N ASN A 79 8.19 2.18 11.23
CA ASN A 79 7.06 2.60 10.39
C ASN A 79 5.74 2.46 11.14
N THR A 80 5.56 1.34 11.85
CA THR A 80 4.40 1.11 12.72
C THR A 80 4.31 2.18 13.79
N ALA A 81 5.40 2.51 14.47
CA ALA A 81 5.40 3.56 15.50
C ALA A 81 5.00 4.93 14.93
N SER A 82 5.54 5.31 13.76
CA SER A 82 5.18 6.58 13.10
C SER A 82 3.71 6.61 12.70
N SER A 83 3.27 5.58 11.97
CA SER A 83 1.89 5.47 11.47
C SER A 83 0.86 5.45 12.60
N LEU A 84 1.12 4.70 13.67
CA LEU A 84 0.24 4.66 14.84
C LEU A 84 0.18 6.00 15.58
N ARG A 85 1.29 6.73 15.69
CA ARG A 85 1.32 8.06 16.31
C ARG A 85 0.56 9.10 15.48
N GLU A 86 0.75 9.10 14.16
CA GLU A 86 0.01 9.98 13.24
C GLU A 86 -1.49 9.71 13.33
N LYS A 87 -1.89 8.44 13.25
CA LYS A 87 -3.30 8.03 13.37
C LYS A 87 -3.91 8.38 14.73
N PHE A 88 -3.13 8.24 15.80
CA PHE A 88 -3.57 8.64 17.14
C PHE A 88 -3.86 10.14 17.23
N LEU A 89 -2.96 10.97 16.70
CA LEU A 89 -3.13 12.43 16.65
C LEU A 89 -4.33 12.83 15.79
N GLU A 90 -4.50 12.20 14.63
CA GLU A 90 -5.66 12.40 13.76
C GLU A 90 -6.96 12.07 14.48
N ASN A 91 -7.04 10.90 15.10
CA ASN A 91 -8.19 10.48 15.88
C ASN A 91 -8.49 11.43 17.06
N GLN A 92 -7.46 11.95 17.73
CA GLN A 92 -7.64 12.97 18.76
C GLN A 92 -8.23 14.27 18.20
N ARG A 93 -7.75 14.73 17.03
CA ARG A 93 -8.32 15.90 16.34
C ARG A 93 -9.78 15.65 15.96
N ILE A 94 -10.10 14.47 15.40
CA ILE A 94 -11.47 14.08 15.04
C ILE A 94 -12.39 14.15 16.27
N VAL A 95 -11.99 13.52 17.38
CA VAL A 95 -12.79 13.54 18.62
C VAL A 95 -12.97 14.96 19.14
N ARG A 96 -11.91 15.78 19.14
CA ARG A 96 -11.97 17.17 19.57
C ARG A 96 -12.95 17.98 18.71
N HIS A 97 -12.78 17.95 17.39
CA HIS A 97 -13.68 18.64 16.46
C HIS A 97 -15.14 18.21 16.67
N ILE A 98 -15.42 16.91 16.83
CA ILE A 98 -16.79 16.46 17.07
C ILE A 98 -17.36 17.00 18.39
N ASN A 99 -16.56 17.01 19.46
CA ASN A 99 -16.97 17.54 20.77
C ASN A 99 -17.25 19.05 20.72
N ASP A 100 -16.45 19.78 19.94
CA ASP A 100 -16.57 21.22 19.68
C ASP A 100 -17.76 21.53 18.74
N GLY A 101 -18.44 20.49 18.22
CA GLY A 101 -19.56 20.65 17.30
C GLY A 101 -19.11 21.03 15.88
N ILE A 102 -17.90 20.66 15.49
CA ILE A 102 -17.29 20.90 14.18
C ILE A 102 -17.15 19.57 13.43
N ASN A 103 -17.51 19.56 12.15
CA ASN A 103 -17.29 18.44 11.25
C ASN A 103 -15.76 18.25 11.07
N PRO A 104 -15.20 17.09 11.46
CA PRO A 104 -13.78 16.84 11.36
C PRO A 104 -13.29 16.59 9.93
N TYR A 105 -14.19 16.32 8.98
CA TYR A 105 -13.84 15.97 7.61
C TYR A 105 -13.80 17.21 6.73
N GLU A 106 -12.76 17.28 5.89
CA GLU A 106 -12.64 18.31 4.87
C GLU A 106 -13.73 18.11 3.81
N SER A 107 -14.39 19.21 3.43
CA SER A 107 -15.33 19.20 2.32
C SER A 107 -14.55 19.48 1.03
N SER A 108 -14.79 18.67 0.00
CA SER A 108 -14.19 18.81 -1.32
C SER A 108 -14.65 20.05 -2.10
N THR A 109 -15.70 20.75 -1.64
CA THR A 109 -16.54 21.52 -2.57
C THR A 109 -16.74 23.00 -2.28
N ASP A 110 -16.25 23.62 -1.20
CA ASP A 110 -16.69 24.98 -0.90
C ASP A 110 -15.61 25.98 -0.43
N GLY A 111 -15.63 27.15 -1.06
CA GLY A 111 -14.80 28.32 -0.76
C GLY A 111 -15.29 29.19 0.40
N ASN A 112 -16.27 28.76 1.23
CA ASN A 112 -16.76 29.56 2.38
C ASN A 112 -17.44 28.75 3.52
N ILE A 113 -16.80 27.66 3.99
CA ILE A 113 -17.41 26.58 4.82
C ILE A 113 -17.22 26.70 6.34
N LYS A 114 -17.21 27.88 6.96
CA LYS A 114 -17.19 27.88 8.45
C LYS A 114 -18.55 27.49 9.05
N ARG A 115 -19.66 27.79 8.36
CA ARG A 115 -21.04 27.53 8.85
C ARG A 115 -21.52 26.10 8.60
N ALA A 116 -21.27 25.55 7.40
CA ALA A 116 -21.64 24.17 7.03
C ALA A 116 -20.79 23.10 7.75
N ARG A 117 -19.73 23.50 8.46
CA ARG A 117 -18.98 22.62 9.36
C ARG A 117 -19.63 22.44 10.73
N LYS A 118 -20.68 23.17 11.12
CA LYS A 118 -21.31 22.95 12.43
C LYS A 118 -22.14 21.66 12.42
N ILE A 119 -21.92 20.80 13.41
CA ILE A 119 -22.62 19.52 13.57
C ILE A 119 -23.40 19.48 14.89
N ASN A 120 -24.49 18.71 14.92
CA ASN A 120 -25.17 18.40 16.17
C ASN A 120 -24.53 17.19 16.85
N ARG A 121 -23.67 17.43 17.83
CA ARG A 121 -22.98 16.39 18.64
C ARG A 121 -23.91 15.35 19.28
N LYS A 122 -25.19 15.68 19.50
CA LYS A 122 -26.16 14.75 20.12
C LYS A 122 -26.70 13.71 19.14
N LYS A 123 -26.52 13.90 17.82
CA LYS A 123 -26.96 12.96 16.80
C LYS A 123 -26.23 11.63 16.99
N PHE A 124 -26.98 10.53 16.85
CA PHE A 124 -26.47 9.17 17.04
C PHE A 124 -25.15 8.91 16.27
N PHE A 125 -25.10 9.30 14.99
CA PHE A 125 -23.91 9.17 14.16
C PHE A 125 -22.64 9.72 14.81
N TRP A 126 -22.67 10.94 15.34
CA TRP A 126 -21.49 11.60 15.92
C TRP A 126 -21.10 11.00 17.28
N LYS A 127 -22.08 10.60 18.09
CA LYS A 127 -21.82 9.86 19.35
C LYS A 127 -21.12 8.54 19.07
N THR A 128 -21.65 7.76 18.13
CA THR A 128 -21.09 6.46 17.73
C THR A 128 -19.71 6.63 17.11
N ALA A 129 -19.49 7.68 16.31
CA ALA A 129 -18.18 7.99 15.75
C ALA A 129 -17.15 8.26 16.86
N VAL A 130 -17.48 9.11 17.84
CA VAL A 130 -16.58 9.40 18.98
C VAL A 130 -16.27 8.14 19.78
N GLU A 131 -17.26 7.32 20.10
CA GLU A 131 -17.06 6.07 20.82
C GLU A 131 -16.16 5.09 20.05
N ARG A 132 -16.40 4.95 18.74
CA ARG A 132 -15.56 4.12 17.86
C ARG A 132 -14.13 4.64 17.83
N THR A 133 -13.93 5.94 17.60
CA THR A 133 -12.59 6.56 17.55
C THR A 133 -11.86 6.43 18.89
N ARG A 134 -12.57 6.50 20.03
CA ARG A 134 -11.99 6.22 21.35
C ARG A 134 -11.54 4.77 21.49
N LYS A 135 -12.35 3.80 21.03
CA LYS A 135 -11.96 2.37 21.02
C LYS A 135 -10.73 2.13 20.13
N GLU A 136 -10.67 2.76 18.97
CA GLU A 136 -9.50 2.70 18.07
C GLU A 136 -8.26 3.34 18.73
N ASN A 137 -8.39 4.47 19.43
CA ASN A 137 -7.28 5.06 20.18
C ASN A 137 -6.75 4.14 21.28
N LEU A 138 -7.63 3.43 21.99
CA LEU A 138 -7.21 2.45 23.00
C LEU A 138 -6.46 1.29 22.35
N SER A 139 -6.88 0.80 21.18
CA SER A 139 -6.13 -0.27 20.48
C SER A 139 -4.76 0.22 20.01
N ILE A 140 -4.69 1.46 19.50
CA ILE A 140 -3.43 2.10 19.11
C ILE A 140 -2.47 2.22 20.30
N ILE A 141 -2.93 2.73 21.44
CA ILE A 141 -2.11 2.85 22.66
C ILE A 141 -1.59 1.48 23.10
N ARG A 142 -2.46 0.46 23.11
CA ARG A 142 -2.07 -0.92 23.47
C ARG A 142 -1.01 -1.46 22.52
N CYS A 143 -1.14 -1.21 21.22
CA CYS A 143 -0.16 -1.67 20.24
C CYS A 143 1.17 -0.92 20.39
N LEU A 144 1.14 0.41 20.53
CA LEU A 144 2.33 1.24 20.80
C LEU A 144 3.08 0.77 22.05
N GLY A 145 2.35 0.44 23.14
CA GLY A 145 2.97 -0.09 24.36
C GLY A 145 3.65 -1.45 24.17
N LYS A 146 3.16 -2.27 23.24
CA LYS A 146 3.76 -3.57 22.92
C LYS A 146 4.98 -3.46 22.02
N LEU A 147 5.14 -2.38 21.23
CA LEU A 147 6.22 -2.25 20.25
C LEU A 147 7.62 -2.40 20.86
N LYS A 148 7.84 -1.92 22.09
CA LYS A 148 9.16 -1.99 22.76
C LYS A 148 9.65 -3.43 22.96
N ASN A 149 8.72 -4.35 23.22
CA ASN A 149 9.02 -5.75 23.50
C ASN A 149 8.41 -6.68 22.43
N TYR A 150 8.13 -6.14 21.24
CA TYR A 150 7.40 -6.87 20.21
C TYR A 150 8.25 -8.00 19.64
N LYS A 151 7.70 -9.21 19.67
CA LYS A 151 8.28 -10.41 19.05
C LYS A 151 7.41 -10.78 17.86
N PHE A 152 8.05 -10.92 16.70
CA PHE A 152 7.41 -11.34 15.44
C PHE A 152 7.12 -12.84 15.45
#